data_AF-A0AAC8VIF0-F1
#
_entry.id   AF-A0AAC8VIF0-F1
#
_cell.length_a   1.000
_cell.length_b   1.000
_cell.length_c   1.000
_cell.angle_alpha   90.00
_cell.angle_beta   90.00
_cell.angle_gamma   90.00
#
_symmetry.space_group_name_H-M   'P 1'
#
loop_
_entity.id
_entity.type
_entity.pdbx_description
1 polymer ?
#
loop_
_entity_poly.entity_id
_entity_poly.type
_entity_poly.pdbx_seq_one_letter_code
_entity_poly.pdbx_strand_id
1 'polypeptide(L)'
;MGKVAAVAHAPFISSAAPQLFDCNTVEELSLITDLDGLTSHPKFGAWNKFRKTEQATYIGLTLPRYLLRVPYDPLINPAGKSLKTFKEGMNYFDDQEYVWGNSAILFAKNLTRAFELNGWCQQIRGPKGGGLLEGLATPTFNVRGKEEIKAPVEFMIPDYRELEFANAGFMTLIYEKGTSNACFFSTQSLKFVEEFEDPYDSENSQMIANLAYTYSICRIAHYVRTMMRLDIGTTAGVEYIQQKLESWISRYVTLIANPDELTVSYCSGLIKLDTSQ
;
A
#
# COMPACT_ATOMS: atom_id res chain seq x y z
N MET A 1 -8.77 -15.47 1.41
CA MET A 1 -8.72 -14.07 1.88
C MET A 1 -9.43 -13.11 0.96
N GLY A 2 -9.11 -13.01 -0.34
CA GLY A 2 -9.79 -12.05 -1.25
C GLY A 2 -11.33 -12.09 -1.22
N LYS A 3 -11.94 -13.30 -1.20
CA LYS A 3 -13.40 -13.43 -1.03
C LYS A 3 -13.94 -12.83 0.27
N VAL A 4 -13.22 -13.02 1.39
CA VAL A 4 -13.61 -12.48 2.69
C VAL A 4 -13.45 -10.96 2.71
N ALA A 5 -12.34 -10.46 2.16
CA ALA A 5 -12.04 -9.04 2.04
C ALA A 5 -13.11 -8.30 1.22
N ALA A 6 -13.53 -8.89 0.09
CA ALA A 6 -14.58 -8.34 -0.76
C ALA A 6 -15.93 -8.27 -0.04
N VAL A 7 -16.34 -9.33 0.67
CA VAL A 7 -17.62 -9.36 1.40
C VAL A 7 -17.61 -8.44 2.62
N ALA A 8 -16.48 -8.33 3.31
CA ALA A 8 -16.33 -7.46 4.48
C ALA A 8 -16.11 -5.98 4.10
N HIS A 9 -15.90 -5.67 2.81
CA HIS A 9 -15.40 -4.38 2.35
C HIS A 9 -14.17 -3.93 3.16
N ALA A 10 -13.19 -4.83 3.30
CA ALA A 10 -11.98 -4.60 4.06
C ALA A 10 -10.78 -5.14 3.28
N PRO A 11 -10.03 -4.27 2.57
CA PRO A 11 -8.88 -4.70 1.78
C PRO A 11 -7.82 -5.37 2.65
N PHE A 12 -7.26 -6.48 2.15
CA PHE A 12 -6.25 -7.29 2.81
C PHE A 12 -4.86 -6.92 2.29
N ILE A 13 -3.99 -6.46 3.19
CA ILE A 13 -2.61 -6.10 2.87
C ILE A 13 -1.64 -7.12 3.46
N SER A 14 -0.68 -7.56 2.66
CA SER A 14 0.41 -8.45 3.09
C SER A 14 1.71 -8.08 2.38
N SER A 15 2.77 -8.85 2.58
CA SER A 15 4.02 -8.76 1.81
C SER A 15 4.15 -9.91 0.82
N ALA A 16 4.80 -9.64 -0.31
CA ALA A 16 5.29 -10.68 -1.20
C ALA A 16 6.63 -11.22 -0.69
N ALA A 17 6.81 -12.55 -0.78
CA ALA A 17 8.10 -13.19 -0.49
C ALA A 17 8.90 -13.35 -1.79
N PRO A 18 10.25 -13.35 -1.75
CA PRO A 18 11.08 -13.51 -2.96
C PRO A 18 10.78 -14.80 -3.74
N GLN A 19 10.35 -15.86 -3.04
CA GLN A 19 9.97 -17.14 -3.64
C GLN A 19 8.77 -17.02 -4.59
N LEU A 20 7.98 -15.95 -4.48
CA LEU A 20 6.92 -15.67 -5.44
C LEU A 20 7.48 -15.42 -6.85
N PHE A 21 8.73 -15.00 -6.98
CA PHE A 21 9.38 -14.71 -8.26
C PHE A 21 10.32 -15.85 -8.72
N ASP A 22 10.19 -17.05 -8.15
CA ASP A 22 11.16 -18.15 -8.31
C ASP A 22 12.59 -17.79 -7.83
N CYS A 23 12.74 -16.76 -6.99
CA CYS A 23 14.02 -16.35 -6.39
C CYS A 23 14.19 -16.92 -4.98
N ASN A 24 15.40 -17.39 -4.66
CA ASN A 24 15.75 -17.85 -3.31
C ASN A 24 16.21 -16.68 -2.43
N THR A 25 16.88 -15.70 -3.03
CA THR A 25 17.42 -14.53 -2.33
C THR A 25 16.80 -13.25 -2.85
N VAL A 26 16.86 -12.21 -2.02
CA VAL A 26 16.39 -10.87 -2.40
C VAL A 26 17.32 -10.21 -3.42
N GLU A 27 18.61 -10.58 -3.39
CA GLU A 27 19.59 -10.14 -4.38
C GLU A 27 19.21 -10.63 -5.79
N GLU A 28 18.80 -11.90 -5.93
CA GLU A 28 18.29 -12.44 -7.19
C GLU A 28 17.07 -11.67 -7.69
N LEU A 29 16.16 -11.29 -6.77
CA LEU A 29 14.99 -10.46 -7.12
C LEU A 29 15.40 -9.09 -7.68
N SER A 30 16.44 -8.48 -7.11
CA SER A 30 16.98 -7.21 -7.60
C SER A 30 17.63 -7.33 -8.98
N LEU A 31 18.15 -8.51 -9.32
CA LEU A 31 18.82 -8.78 -10.60
C LEU A 31 17.85 -9.06 -11.75
N ILE A 32 16.58 -9.35 -11.48
CA ILE A 32 15.58 -9.55 -12.54
C ILE A 32 15.45 -8.25 -13.34
N THR A 33 15.69 -8.34 -14.65
CA THR A 33 15.60 -7.19 -15.56
C THR A 33 14.21 -6.98 -16.13
N ASP A 34 13.41 -8.04 -16.24
CA ASP A 34 12.08 -8.02 -16.86
C ASP A 34 11.07 -8.82 -16.02
N LEU A 35 10.22 -8.10 -15.29
CA LEU A 35 9.18 -8.68 -14.44
C LEU A 35 7.96 -9.15 -15.26
N ASP A 36 7.64 -8.47 -16.35
CA ASP A 36 6.50 -8.83 -17.19
C ASP A 36 6.79 -10.12 -17.95
N GLY A 37 8.00 -10.24 -18.50
CA GLY A 37 8.48 -11.49 -19.09
C GLY A 37 8.47 -12.65 -18.09
N LEU A 38 8.91 -12.41 -16.85
CA LEU A 38 8.88 -13.44 -15.80
C LEU A 38 7.45 -13.88 -15.49
N THR A 39 6.54 -12.92 -15.23
CA THR A 39 5.15 -13.21 -14.86
C THR A 39 4.34 -13.81 -16.02
N SER A 40 4.77 -13.63 -17.27
CA SER A 40 4.17 -14.28 -18.44
C SER A 40 4.44 -15.78 -18.51
N HIS A 41 5.45 -16.27 -17.78
CA HIS A 41 5.84 -17.67 -17.81
C HIS A 41 4.68 -18.59 -17.36
N PRO A 42 4.43 -19.75 -18.01
CA PRO A 42 3.29 -20.63 -17.69
C PRO A 42 3.21 -21.08 -16.22
N LYS A 43 4.33 -21.09 -15.51
CA LYS A 43 4.38 -21.34 -14.04
C LYS A 43 3.48 -20.38 -13.26
N PHE A 44 3.38 -19.13 -13.69
CA PHE A 44 2.53 -18.11 -13.08
C PHE A 44 1.08 -18.14 -13.61
N GLY A 45 0.68 -19.18 -14.35
CA GLY A 45 -0.69 -19.28 -14.88
C GLY A 45 -1.77 -19.18 -13.80
N ALA A 46 -1.54 -19.79 -12.63
CA ALA A 46 -2.46 -19.68 -11.49
C ALA A 46 -2.49 -18.26 -10.89
N TRP A 47 -1.34 -17.59 -10.82
CA TRP A 47 -1.19 -16.22 -10.35
C TRP A 47 -1.92 -15.24 -11.28
N ASN A 48 -1.68 -15.34 -12.59
CA ASN A 48 -2.33 -14.49 -13.58
C ASN A 48 -3.84 -14.72 -13.63
N LYS A 49 -4.29 -15.97 -13.48
CA LYS A 49 -5.72 -16.28 -13.34
C LYS A 49 -6.31 -15.62 -12.09
N PHE A 50 -5.58 -15.61 -10.97
CA PHE A 50 -6.01 -14.93 -9.75
C PHE A 50 -6.09 -13.41 -9.95
N ARG A 51 -5.08 -12.78 -10.56
CA ARG A 51 -5.07 -11.34 -10.85
C ARG A 51 -6.24 -10.87 -11.72
N LYS A 52 -6.80 -11.75 -12.55
CA LYS A 52 -7.98 -11.42 -13.37
C LYS A 52 -9.30 -11.46 -12.58
N THR A 53 -9.35 -12.10 -11.41
CA THR A 53 -10.60 -12.16 -10.65
C THR A 53 -10.93 -10.83 -9.98
N GLU A 54 -12.22 -10.60 -9.70
CA GLU A 54 -12.67 -9.40 -8.98
C GLU A 54 -12.12 -9.33 -7.56
N GLN A 55 -11.82 -10.46 -6.93
CA GLN A 55 -11.33 -10.48 -5.55
C GLN A 55 -9.89 -9.97 -5.41
N ALA A 56 -9.15 -9.87 -6.52
CA ALA A 56 -7.79 -9.34 -6.53
C ALA A 56 -7.74 -7.83 -6.23
N THR A 57 -8.82 -7.09 -6.47
CA THR A 57 -8.92 -5.64 -6.18
C THR A 57 -8.78 -5.32 -4.70
N TYR A 58 -9.20 -6.26 -3.84
CA TYR A 58 -9.13 -6.14 -2.39
C TYR A 58 -7.81 -6.64 -1.79
N ILE A 59 -6.85 -7.08 -2.60
CA ILE A 59 -5.56 -7.56 -2.10
C ILE A 59 -4.45 -6.64 -2.55
N GLY A 60 -3.65 -6.15 -1.59
CA GLY A 60 -2.41 -5.45 -1.84
C GLY A 60 -1.22 -6.23 -1.29
N LEU A 61 -0.16 -6.37 -2.10
CA LEU A 61 1.09 -6.97 -1.65
C LEU A 61 2.20 -5.93 -1.67
N THR A 62 2.92 -5.83 -0.56
CA THR A 62 4.05 -4.91 -0.38
C THR A 62 5.40 -5.63 -0.58
N LEU A 63 6.39 -4.89 -1.05
CA LEU A 63 7.80 -5.28 -1.07
C LEU A 63 8.66 -4.01 -1.01
N PRO A 64 9.97 -4.09 -0.70
CA PRO A 64 10.65 -5.13 0.06
C PRO A 64 10.31 -5.10 1.57
N ARG A 65 10.87 -6.05 2.35
CA ARG A 65 10.87 -5.92 3.82
C ARG A 65 11.72 -4.72 4.25
N TYR A 66 11.55 -4.30 5.51
CA TYR A 66 12.28 -3.18 6.09
C TYR A 66 12.98 -3.58 7.39
N LEU A 67 13.99 -2.83 7.79
CA LEU A 67 14.75 -3.11 9.00
C LEU A 67 13.95 -2.70 10.24
N LEU A 68 13.69 -3.65 11.13
CA LEU A 68 12.95 -3.40 12.38
C LEU A 68 13.82 -2.78 13.46
N ARG A 69 15.09 -3.19 13.52
CA ARG A 69 15.96 -2.91 14.66
C ARG A 69 17.39 -2.69 14.18
N VAL A 70 18.02 -1.67 14.75
CA VAL A 70 19.46 -1.45 14.62
C VAL A 70 20.21 -2.51 15.45
N PRO A 71 21.27 -3.14 14.92
CA PRO A 71 22.07 -4.11 15.67
C PRO A 71 22.57 -3.54 16.99
N TYR A 72 22.69 -4.40 18.01
CA TYR A 72 23.15 -3.94 19.32
C TYR A 72 24.63 -3.59 19.28
N ASP A 73 24.94 -2.36 19.66
CA ASP A 73 26.30 -1.88 19.82
C ASP A 73 26.37 -1.04 21.10
N PRO A 74 27.41 -1.20 21.95
CA PRO A 74 27.55 -0.44 23.19
C PRO A 74 27.46 1.08 23.04
N LEU A 75 27.82 1.63 21.87
CA LEU A 75 27.80 3.07 21.59
C LEU A 75 26.52 3.51 20.87
N ILE A 76 26.11 2.78 19.83
CA ILE A 76 25.01 3.20 18.93
C ILE A 76 23.64 2.77 19.46
N ASN A 77 23.53 1.52 19.93
CA ASN A 77 22.28 0.94 20.40
C ASN A 77 22.55 -0.02 21.58
N PRO A 78 22.71 0.50 22.82
CA PRO A 78 23.08 -0.32 23.96
C PRO A 78 21.95 -1.28 24.36
N ALA A 79 22.31 -2.53 24.69
CA ALA A 79 21.35 -3.59 25.08
C ALA A 79 20.75 -3.44 26.50
N GLY A 80 20.56 -2.20 26.95
CA GLY A 80 20.03 -1.86 28.27
C GLY A 80 21.06 -1.85 29.40
N LYS A 81 20.58 -1.64 30.63
CA LYS A 81 21.44 -1.38 31.82
C LYS A 81 22.26 -2.60 32.28
N SER A 82 21.78 -3.82 32.01
CA SER A 82 22.39 -5.07 32.49
C SER A 82 23.47 -5.62 31.55
N LEU A 83 23.39 -5.31 30.25
CA LEU A 83 24.27 -5.85 29.20
C LEU A 83 25.02 -4.73 28.47
N LYS A 84 25.77 -3.92 29.23
CA LYS A 84 26.45 -2.71 28.70
C LYS A 84 27.54 -3.00 27.67
N THR A 85 28.13 -4.19 27.69
CA THR A 85 29.22 -4.61 26.80
C THR A 85 28.75 -5.51 25.66
N PHE A 86 27.45 -5.78 25.56
CA PHE A 86 26.93 -6.65 24.52
C PHE A 86 27.04 -5.95 23.16
N LYS A 87 27.77 -6.58 22.26
CA LYS A 87 27.90 -6.19 20.86
C LYS A 87 27.45 -7.37 20.01
N GLU A 88 26.49 -7.12 19.13
CA GLU A 88 26.00 -8.11 18.19
C GLU A 88 27.12 -8.39 17.17
N GLY A 89 27.67 -9.61 17.20
CA GLY A 89 28.75 -10.02 16.30
C GLY A 89 28.18 -10.38 14.94
N MET A 90 27.89 -9.37 14.13
CA MET A 90 27.28 -9.54 12.81
C MET A 90 28.26 -9.25 11.69
N ASN A 91 28.14 -9.99 10.60
CA ASN A 91 28.72 -9.63 9.32
C ASN A 91 27.85 -8.55 8.67
N TYR A 92 28.32 -7.31 8.63
CA TYR A 92 27.60 -6.18 8.03
C TYR A 92 27.24 -6.36 6.54
N PHE A 93 27.89 -7.32 5.87
CA PHE A 93 27.63 -7.65 4.47
C PHE A 93 26.59 -8.75 4.28
N ASP A 94 26.27 -9.53 5.32
CA ASP A 94 25.27 -10.60 5.22
C ASP A 94 23.89 -10.04 5.60
N ASP A 95 23.00 -9.96 4.61
CA ASP A 95 21.65 -9.45 4.82
C ASP A 95 20.79 -10.37 5.69
N GLN A 96 21.16 -11.65 5.87
CA GLN A 96 20.35 -12.59 6.66
C GLN A 96 20.42 -12.37 8.17
N GLU A 97 21.50 -11.74 8.66
CA GLU A 97 21.70 -11.49 10.09
C GLU A 97 20.89 -10.29 10.61
N TYR A 98 20.34 -9.48 9.70
CA TYR A 98 19.48 -8.36 10.05
C TYR A 98 18.05 -8.80 10.39
N VAL A 99 17.42 -8.08 11.33
CA VAL A 99 16.03 -8.33 11.72
C VAL A 99 15.09 -7.61 10.78
N TRP A 100 14.67 -8.31 9.73
CA TRP A 100 13.72 -7.81 8.74
C TRP A 100 12.27 -7.94 9.21
N GLY A 101 11.48 -6.90 8.95
CA GLY A 101 10.06 -6.79 9.25
C GLY A 101 9.21 -6.63 7.99
N ASN A 102 7.95 -7.01 8.13
CA ASN A 102 7.00 -6.95 7.02
C ASN A 102 6.56 -5.51 6.72
N SER A 103 6.82 -5.02 5.50
CA SER A 103 6.43 -3.71 4.99
C SER A 103 4.92 -3.42 5.03
N ALA A 104 4.07 -4.45 5.10
CA ALA A 104 2.63 -4.30 5.28
C ALA A 104 2.28 -3.53 6.56
N ILE A 105 3.12 -3.62 7.60
CA ILE A 105 2.94 -2.88 8.86
C ILE A 105 3.17 -1.38 8.64
N LEU A 106 4.18 -1.02 7.83
CA LEU A 106 4.43 0.38 7.48
C LEU A 106 3.30 0.96 6.64
N PHE A 107 2.76 0.16 5.71
CA PHE A 107 1.58 0.56 4.95
C PHE A 107 0.35 0.76 5.85
N ALA A 108 0.12 -0.15 6.81
CA ALA A 108 -0.95 -0.01 7.79
C ALA A 108 -0.78 1.24 8.67
N LYS A 109 0.47 1.58 9.06
CA LYS A 109 0.78 2.84 9.77
C LYS A 109 0.37 4.06 8.95
N ASN A 110 0.67 4.08 7.65
CA ASN A 110 0.27 5.18 6.76
C ASN A 110 -1.25 5.28 6.61
N LEU A 111 -1.94 4.14 6.53
CA LEU A 111 -3.40 4.11 6.46
C LEU A 111 -4.04 4.70 7.73
N THR A 112 -3.55 4.31 8.91
CA THR A 112 -4.02 4.86 10.19
C THR A 112 -3.77 6.36 10.28
N ARG A 113 -2.58 6.82 9.87
CA ARG A 113 -2.23 8.26 9.83
C ARG A 113 -3.14 9.04 8.88
N ALA A 114 -3.41 8.52 7.69
CA ALA A 114 -4.32 9.16 6.73
C ALA A 114 -5.75 9.27 7.29
N PHE A 115 -6.22 8.21 7.95
CA PHE A 115 -7.51 8.20 8.63
C PHE A 115 -7.58 9.20 9.77
N GLU A 116 -6.53 9.31 10.59
CA GLU A 116 -6.46 10.26 11.71
C GLU A 116 -6.51 11.72 11.24
N LEU A 117 -5.76 12.05 10.17
CA LEU A 117 -5.66 13.42 9.67
C LEU A 117 -6.90 13.89 8.92
N ASN A 118 -7.43 13.04 8.03
CA ASN A 118 -8.46 13.46 7.07
C ASN A 118 -9.81 12.78 7.30
N GLY A 119 -9.84 11.73 8.13
CA GLY A 119 -11.00 10.86 8.18
C GLY A 119 -11.25 10.17 6.85
N TRP A 120 -10.25 9.95 5.98
CA TRP A 120 -10.32 9.15 4.75
C TRP A 120 -8.95 8.57 4.42
N CYS A 121 -8.91 7.39 3.78
CA CYS A 121 -7.66 6.68 3.47
C CYS A 121 -7.16 6.95 2.04
N GLN A 122 -7.20 8.20 1.58
CA GLN A 122 -6.75 8.57 0.23
C GLN A 122 -5.27 9.00 0.21
N GLN A 123 -4.81 9.67 1.26
CA GLN A 123 -3.44 10.19 1.39
C GLN A 123 -2.47 9.12 1.89
N ILE A 124 -2.27 8.09 1.07
CA ILE A 124 -1.40 6.94 1.38
C ILE A 124 -0.27 6.75 0.38
N ARG A 125 -0.16 7.63 -0.63
CA ARG A 125 0.75 7.49 -1.78
C ARG A 125 1.55 8.75 -2.05
N GLY A 126 2.78 8.59 -2.55
CA GLY A 126 3.69 9.65 -2.93
C GLY A 126 4.31 10.42 -1.74
N PRO A 127 5.47 11.09 -1.94
CA PRO A 127 6.19 11.73 -0.83
C PRO A 127 5.38 12.82 -0.14
N LYS A 128 4.74 13.69 -0.92
CA LYS A 128 3.86 14.76 -0.41
C LYS A 128 2.41 14.30 -0.17
N GLY A 129 2.00 13.20 -0.78
CA GLY A 129 0.64 12.67 -0.69
C GLY A 129 0.42 11.70 0.48
N GLY A 130 1.34 11.67 1.45
CA GLY A 130 1.22 10.85 2.64
C GLY A 130 1.75 9.41 2.54
N GLY A 131 2.48 9.09 1.47
CA GLY A 131 3.19 7.82 1.34
C GLY A 131 4.55 7.80 2.07
N LEU A 132 5.05 8.96 2.54
CA LEU A 132 6.36 9.08 3.21
C LEU A 132 6.34 8.48 4.61
N LEU A 133 7.36 7.68 4.90
CA LEU A 133 7.65 7.05 6.17
C LEU A 133 9.00 7.54 6.66
N GLU A 134 8.98 8.23 7.79
CA GLU A 134 10.18 8.82 8.40
C GLU A 134 10.66 7.97 9.59
N GLY A 135 11.96 8.04 9.85
CA GLY A 135 12.57 7.47 11.05
C GLY A 135 12.71 5.94 11.02
N LEU A 136 13.05 5.38 9.87
CA LEU A 136 13.42 3.96 9.80
C LEU A 136 14.77 3.69 10.45
N ALA A 137 14.97 2.47 10.93
CA ALA A 137 16.23 2.04 11.50
C ALA A 137 17.31 1.96 10.41
N THR A 138 18.38 2.75 10.54
CA THR A 138 19.51 2.76 9.59
C THR A 138 20.83 2.63 10.35
N PRO A 139 21.44 1.43 10.42
CA PRO A 139 22.74 1.27 11.05
C PRO A 139 23.82 1.95 10.22
N THR A 140 24.68 2.70 10.90
CA THR A 140 25.95 3.19 10.36
C THR A 140 27.06 2.23 10.70
N PHE A 141 27.91 1.92 9.72
CA PHE A 141 29.08 1.05 9.92
C PHE A 141 30.31 1.67 9.26
N ASN A 142 31.47 1.45 9.86
CA ASN A 142 32.73 1.98 9.35
C ASN A 142 33.41 0.93 8.48
N VAL A 143 33.42 1.14 7.16
CA VAL A 143 34.16 0.32 6.20
C VAL A 143 35.43 1.07 5.80
N ARG A 144 36.59 0.51 6.16
CA ARG A 144 37.91 1.01 5.72
C ARG A 144 38.11 2.52 5.99
N GLY A 145 37.58 3.03 7.10
CA GLY A 145 37.71 4.44 7.51
C GLY A 145 36.62 5.37 6.99
N LYS A 146 35.63 4.86 6.24
CA LYS A 146 34.45 5.62 5.80
C LYS A 146 33.20 5.10 6.51
N GLU A 147 32.42 6.01 7.05
CA GLU A 147 31.09 5.70 7.57
C GLU A 147 30.11 5.52 6.41
N GLU A 148 29.55 4.32 6.30
CA GLU A 148 28.50 3.99 5.35
C GLU A 148 27.20 3.71 6.11
N ILE A 149 26.09 4.18 5.54
CA ILE A 149 24.74 3.93 6.06
C ILE A 149 24.19 2.71 5.34
N LYS A 150 23.72 1.71 6.10
CA LYS A 150 22.96 0.61 5.54
C LYS A 150 21.56 1.08 5.19
N ALA A 151 21.09 0.74 4.00
CA ALA A 151 19.71 1.02 3.60
C ALA A 151 18.73 0.32 4.58
N PRO A 152 17.63 0.98 4.96
CA PRO A 152 16.61 0.42 5.86
C PRO A 152 15.69 -0.59 5.15
N VAL A 153 15.92 -0.90 3.88
CA VAL A 153 15.16 -1.83 3.04
C VAL A 153 16.07 -2.94 2.56
N GLU A 154 15.52 -4.12 2.27
CA GLU A 154 16.31 -5.28 1.85
C GLU A 154 17.04 -5.05 0.54
N PHE A 155 16.38 -4.42 -0.42
CA PHE A 155 16.99 -4.03 -1.67
C PHE A 155 16.45 -2.68 -2.12
N MET A 156 17.30 -1.95 -2.83
CA MET A 156 16.94 -0.63 -3.35
C MET A 156 16.27 -0.81 -4.72
N ILE A 157 15.04 -0.31 -4.83
CA ILE A 157 14.30 -0.25 -6.09
C ILE A 157 14.55 1.12 -6.71
N PRO A 158 15.09 1.19 -7.94
CA PRO A 158 15.22 2.46 -8.65
C PRO A 158 13.87 2.92 -9.19
N ASP A 159 13.69 4.23 -9.33
CA ASP A 159 12.41 4.86 -9.70
C ASP A 159 11.79 4.30 -10.99
N TYR A 160 12.60 3.97 -12.01
CA TYR A 160 12.08 3.44 -13.28
C TYR A 160 11.48 2.03 -13.14
N ARG A 161 11.91 1.24 -12.14
CA ARG A 161 11.35 -0.10 -11.87
C ARG A 161 10.12 -0.06 -10.98
N GLU A 162 9.87 1.05 -10.29
CA GLU A 162 8.66 1.27 -9.50
C GLU A 162 7.41 0.97 -10.33
N LEU A 163 7.38 1.52 -11.54
CA LEU A 163 6.25 1.39 -12.46
C LEU A 163 6.06 -0.05 -12.93
N GLU A 164 7.15 -0.80 -13.16
CA GLU A 164 7.08 -2.23 -13.51
C GLU A 164 6.43 -3.04 -12.39
N PHE A 165 6.87 -2.84 -11.14
CA PHE A 165 6.27 -3.51 -9.99
C PHE A 165 4.81 -3.06 -9.76
N ALA A 166 4.50 -1.78 -9.99
CA ALA A 166 3.15 -1.24 -9.89
C ALA A 166 2.21 -1.89 -10.92
N ASN A 167 2.65 -2.04 -12.18
CA ASN A 167 1.90 -2.72 -13.24
C ASN A 167 1.73 -4.21 -12.95
N ALA A 168 2.71 -4.83 -12.30
CA ALA A 168 2.62 -6.20 -11.78
C ALA A 168 1.67 -6.32 -10.57
N GLY A 169 1.13 -5.21 -10.05
CA GLY A 169 0.14 -5.18 -8.97
C GLY A 169 0.75 -5.18 -7.56
N PHE A 170 2.02 -4.82 -7.44
CA PHE A 170 2.70 -4.74 -6.16
C PHE A 170 2.90 -3.29 -5.70
N MET A 171 2.92 -3.11 -4.38
CA MET A 171 3.19 -1.83 -3.72
C MET A 171 4.63 -1.80 -3.24
N THR A 172 5.46 -0.99 -3.87
CA THR A 172 6.90 -0.92 -3.57
C THR A 172 7.22 0.16 -2.55
N LEU A 173 8.01 -0.20 -1.55
CA LEU A 173 8.62 0.71 -0.59
C LEU A 173 9.98 1.17 -1.14
N ILE A 174 10.04 2.43 -1.58
CA ILE A 174 11.25 3.00 -2.15
C ILE A 174 12.02 3.77 -1.09
N TYR A 175 13.29 3.46 -0.96
CA TYR A 175 14.20 4.10 -0.02
C TYR A 175 14.78 5.39 -0.61
N GLU A 176 14.72 6.48 0.15
CA GLU A 176 15.40 7.73 -0.21
C GLU A 176 16.89 7.62 0.16
N LYS A 177 17.76 7.58 -0.87
CA LYS A 177 19.19 7.32 -0.69
C LYS A 177 19.85 8.34 0.24
N GLY A 178 20.44 7.84 1.32
CA GLY A 178 21.23 8.64 2.27
C GLY A 178 20.41 9.28 3.40
N THR A 179 19.09 9.13 3.39
CA THR A 179 18.23 9.51 4.53
C THR A 179 17.79 8.26 5.28
N SER A 180 16.92 8.42 6.29
CA SER A 180 16.25 7.30 6.98
C SER A 180 14.79 7.16 6.55
N ASN A 181 14.44 7.72 5.39
CA ASN A 181 13.07 7.79 4.90
C ASN A 181 12.82 6.76 3.80
N ALA A 182 11.58 6.30 3.71
CA ALA A 182 11.11 5.53 2.58
C ALA A 182 9.69 5.97 2.19
N CYS A 183 9.28 5.69 0.95
CA CYS A 183 8.00 6.14 0.42
C CYS A 183 7.32 5.05 -0.41
N PHE A 184 6.00 4.92 -0.24
CA PHE A 184 5.15 4.23 -1.22
C PHE A 184 4.71 5.21 -2.30
N PHE A 185 5.18 5.03 -3.53
CA PHE A 185 4.81 5.90 -4.65
C PHE A 185 3.46 5.51 -5.26
N SER A 186 3.31 4.23 -5.59
CA SER A 186 2.05 3.65 -6.04
C SER A 186 1.40 2.76 -4.98
N THR A 187 0.07 2.68 -5.06
CA THR A 187 -0.76 1.83 -4.19
C THR A 187 -1.72 1.02 -5.05
N GLN A 188 -1.15 0.11 -5.85
CA GLN A 188 -1.91 -0.79 -6.71
C GLN A 188 -2.32 -2.05 -5.96
N SER A 189 -3.52 -2.54 -6.27
CA SER A 189 -3.97 -3.88 -5.92
C SER A 189 -3.36 -4.92 -6.86
N LEU A 190 -3.54 -6.19 -6.53
CA LEU A 190 -3.12 -7.30 -7.39
C LEU A 190 -3.93 -7.40 -8.70
N LYS A 191 -5.05 -6.69 -8.83
CA LYS A 191 -5.89 -6.76 -10.03
C LYS A 191 -5.07 -6.41 -11.26
N PHE A 192 -5.19 -7.23 -12.29
CA PHE A 192 -4.61 -6.93 -13.60
C PHE A 192 -5.40 -5.79 -14.27
N VAL A 193 -4.69 -4.77 -14.75
CA VAL A 193 -5.27 -3.67 -15.51
C VAL A 193 -5.46 -4.16 -16.94
N GLU A 194 -6.71 -4.37 -17.32
CA GLU A 194 -7.08 -4.73 -18.70
C GLU A 194 -7.15 -3.46 -19.55
N GLU A 195 -6.52 -3.51 -20.72
CA GLU A 195 -6.65 -2.51 -21.77
C GLU A 195 -7.80 -2.89 -22.68
N PHE A 196 -8.72 -1.95 -22.89
CA PHE A 196 -9.90 -2.10 -23.73
C PHE A 196 -9.76 -1.19 -24.97
N GLU A 197 -10.57 -1.46 -26.00
CA GLU A 197 -10.63 -0.60 -27.19
C GLU A 197 -11.18 0.80 -26.85
N ASP A 198 -12.13 0.87 -25.91
CA ASP A 198 -12.64 2.14 -25.39
C ASP A 198 -11.67 2.71 -24.33
N PRO A 199 -11.16 3.94 -24.51
CA PRO A 199 -10.35 4.59 -23.48
C PRO A 199 -11.06 4.73 -22.13
N TYR A 200 -12.38 4.93 -22.10
CA TYR A 200 -13.11 5.07 -20.83
C TYR A 200 -13.13 3.78 -20.01
N ASP A 201 -13.24 2.63 -20.66
CA ASP A 201 -13.19 1.33 -19.98
C ASP A 201 -11.79 1.02 -19.45
N SER A 202 -10.75 1.43 -20.21
CA SER A 202 -9.36 1.30 -19.77
C SER A 202 -9.05 2.17 -18.55
N GLU A 203 -9.56 3.42 -18.53
CA GLU A 203 -9.46 4.30 -17.37
C GLU A 203 -10.19 3.72 -16.15
N ASN A 204 -11.39 3.18 -16.33
CA ASN A 204 -12.13 2.51 -15.26
C ASN A 204 -11.36 1.31 -14.68
N SER A 205 -10.75 0.50 -15.55
CA SER A 205 -9.89 -0.62 -15.17
C SER A 205 -8.72 -0.18 -14.28
N GLN A 206 -8.05 0.92 -14.64
CA GLN A 206 -7.00 1.52 -13.81
C GLN A 206 -7.52 2.02 -12.46
N MET A 207 -8.69 2.67 -12.43
CA MET A 207 -9.28 3.14 -11.17
C MET A 207 -9.64 1.98 -10.23
N ILE A 208 -10.14 0.87 -10.78
CA ILE A 208 -10.46 -0.34 -10.01
C ILE A 208 -9.19 -0.97 -9.43
N ALA A 209 -8.09 -0.97 -10.17
CA ALA A 209 -6.83 -1.52 -9.70
C ALA A 209 -6.22 -0.72 -8.55
N ASN A 210 -6.51 0.59 -8.43
CA ASN A 210 -5.95 1.44 -7.38
C ASN A 210 -6.65 1.22 -6.02
N LEU A 211 -5.85 0.82 -5.02
CA LEU A 211 -6.33 0.53 -3.67
C LEU A 211 -6.88 1.77 -2.95
N ALA A 212 -6.35 2.97 -3.23
CA ALA A 212 -6.80 4.20 -2.59
C ALA A 212 -8.30 4.46 -2.84
N TYR A 213 -8.76 4.23 -4.07
CA TYR A 213 -10.19 4.35 -4.42
C TYR A 213 -11.02 3.22 -3.81
N THR A 214 -10.48 2.00 -3.79
CA THR A 214 -11.13 0.85 -3.13
C THR A 214 -11.38 1.14 -1.64
N TYR A 215 -10.44 1.77 -0.93
CA TYR A 215 -10.64 2.18 0.46
C TYR A 215 -11.75 3.20 0.64
N SER A 216 -11.85 4.20 -0.25
CA SER A 216 -12.97 5.16 -0.24
C SER A 216 -14.32 4.46 -0.43
N ILE A 217 -14.41 3.55 -1.41
CA ILE A 217 -15.64 2.78 -1.67
C ILE A 217 -16.00 1.89 -0.46
N CYS A 218 -15.02 1.22 0.14
CA CYS A 218 -15.23 0.38 1.32
C CYS A 218 -15.83 1.18 2.48
N ARG A 219 -15.33 2.40 2.70
CA ARG A 219 -15.86 3.27 3.74
C ARG A 219 -17.29 3.71 3.46
N ILE A 220 -17.61 4.06 2.21
CA ILE A 220 -18.98 4.38 1.80
C ILE A 220 -19.89 3.18 2.07
N ALA A 221 -19.46 1.97 1.73
CA ALA A 221 -20.22 0.74 2.00
C ALA A 221 -20.48 0.53 3.50
N HIS A 222 -19.49 0.78 4.36
CA HIS A 222 -19.65 0.70 5.82
C HIS A 222 -20.67 1.73 6.35
N TYR A 223 -20.61 2.97 5.85
CA TYR A 223 -21.57 4.01 6.22
C TYR A 223 -22.98 3.69 5.75
N VAL A 224 -23.16 3.32 4.47
CA VAL A 224 -24.47 2.97 3.92
C VAL A 224 -25.09 1.80 4.70
N ARG A 225 -24.30 0.76 4.98
CA ARG A 225 -24.78 -0.39 5.77
C ARG A 225 -25.27 0.02 7.16
N THR A 226 -24.56 0.90 7.84
CA THR A 226 -24.95 1.36 9.19
C THR A 226 -26.15 2.30 9.15
N MET A 227 -26.21 3.23 8.19
CA MET A 227 -27.34 4.14 8.01
C MET A 227 -28.63 3.40 7.67
N MET A 228 -28.60 2.52 6.66
CA MET A 228 -29.78 1.77 6.23
C MET A 228 -30.27 0.81 7.32
N ARG A 229 -29.36 0.28 8.16
CA ARG A 229 -29.73 -0.59 9.27
C ARG A 229 -30.56 0.13 10.34
N LEU A 230 -30.34 1.42 10.54
CA LEU A 230 -31.13 2.22 11.49
C LEU A 230 -32.56 2.48 11.00
N ASP A 231 -32.77 2.48 9.68
CA ASP A 231 -34.09 2.74 9.08
C ASP A 231 -34.97 1.49 8.96
N ILE A 232 -34.44 0.31 9.29
CA ILE A 232 -35.20 -0.94 9.28
C ILE A 232 -36.37 -0.84 10.27
N GLY A 233 -37.60 -0.96 9.76
CA GLY A 233 -38.83 -0.86 10.56
C GLY A 233 -39.49 0.52 10.52
N THR A 234 -38.92 1.49 9.80
CA THR A 234 -39.56 2.78 9.52
C THR A 234 -40.39 2.71 8.23
N THR A 235 -41.39 3.58 8.08
CA THR A 235 -42.15 3.75 6.83
C THR A 235 -41.39 4.63 5.83
N ALA A 236 -40.15 4.24 5.52
CA ALA A 236 -39.30 4.95 4.57
C ALA A 236 -39.68 4.58 3.13
N GLY A 237 -40.12 5.57 2.34
CA GLY A 237 -40.31 5.42 0.89
C GLY A 237 -39.00 5.56 0.11
N VAL A 238 -39.02 5.22 -1.18
CA VAL A 238 -37.84 5.30 -2.08
C VAL A 238 -37.27 6.72 -2.13
N GLU A 239 -38.14 7.72 -2.30
CA GLU A 239 -37.75 9.15 -2.35
C GLU A 239 -37.03 9.60 -1.08
N TYR A 240 -37.48 9.11 0.09
CA TYR A 240 -36.87 9.42 1.36
C TYR A 240 -35.45 8.84 1.47
N ILE A 241 -35.27 7.58 1.05
CA ILE A 241 -33.96 6.92 1.07
C ILE A 241 -33.00 7.62 0.10
N GLN A 242 -33.48 7.97 -1.11
CA GLN A 242 -32.67 8.69 -2.09
C GLN A 242 -32.23 10.06 -1.55
N GLN A 243 -33.15 10.88 -1.04
CA GLN A 243 -32.80 12.19 -0.47
C GLN A 243 -31.85 12.08 0.72
N LYS A 244 -32.02 11.06 1.57
CA LYS A 244 -31.15 10.83 2.72
C LYS A 244 -29.72 10.48 2.29
N LEU A 245 -29.57 9.56 1.33
CA LEU A 245 -28.26 9.16 0.81
C LEU A 245 -27.60 10.30 0.03
N GLU A 246 -28.36 11.01 -0.80
CA GLU A 246 -27.88 12.16 -1.57
C GLU A 246 -27.43 13.31 -0.66
N SER A 247 -28.23 13.66 0.36
CA SER A 247 -27.87 14.67 1.35
C SER A 247 -26.63 14.29 2.16
N TRP A 248 -26.43 13.00 2.43
CA TRP A 248 -25.25 12.51 3.14
C TRP A 248 -24.01 12.56 2.24
N ILE A 249 -24.08 11.98 1.03
CA ILE A 249 -22.92 11.90 0.13
C ILE A 249 -22.48 13.28 -0.36
N SER A 250 -23.42 14.22 -0.55
CA SER A 250 -23.11 15.60 -0.96
C SER A 250 -22.19 16.34 0.01
N ARG A 251 -22.06 15.88 1.27
CA ARG A 251 -21.10 16.45 2.23
C ARG A 251 -19.65 16.06 1.94
N TYR A 252 -19.44 15.02 1.13
CA TYR A 252 -18.14 14.46 0.77
C TYR A 252 -17.83 14.62 -0.73
N VAL A 253 -18.65 15.36 -1.47
CA VAL A 253 -18.44 15.62 -2.89
C VAL A 253 -18.26 17.12 -3.07
N THR A 254 -17.21 17.50 -3.80
CA THR A 254 -17.00 18.89 -4.21
C THR A 254 -16.98 19.00 -5.72
N LEU A 255 -17.65 20.04 -6.22
CA LEU A 255 -17.71 20.37 -7.64
C LEU A 255 -16.68 21.45 -8.03
N ILE A 256 -15.89 21.92 -7.05
CA ILE A 256 -14.89 22.96 -7.27
C ILE A 256 -13.68 22.34 -7.97
N ALA A 257 -13.32 22.87 -9.13
CA ALA A 257 -12.22 22.33 -9.95
C ALA A 257 -10.84 22.42 -9.27
N ASN A 258 -10.62 23.40 -8.40
CA ASN A 258 -9.40 23.56 -7.60
C ASN A 258 -9.76 23.81 -6.12
N PRO A 259 -10.06 22.76 -5.36
CA PRO A 259 -10.31 22.88 -3.93
C PRO A 259 -9.01 23.17 -3.17
N ASP A 260 -9.11 23.84 -2.04
CA ASP A 260 -8.00 24.02 -1.10
C ASP A 260 -7.52 22.66 -0.54
N GLU A 261 -6.28 22.52 -0.06
CA GLU A 261 -5.72 21.22 0.36
C GLU A 261 -6.58 20.48 1.39
N LEU A 262 -7.21 21.23 2.30
CA LEU A 262 -8.18 20.71 3.27
C LEU A 262 -9.44 20.17 2.58
N THR A 263 -9.90 20.81 1.52
CA THR A 263 -11.11 20.39 0.80
C THR A 263 -10.85 19.12 -0.03
N VAL A 264 -9.63 18.98 -0.57
CA VAL A 264 -9.18 17.76 -1.27
C VAL A 264 -9.10 16.57 -0.31
N SER A 265 -8.79 16.79 0.96
CA SER A 265 -8.63 15.70 1.92
C SER A 265 -9.96 15.05 2.37
N TYR A 266 -11.07 15.79 2.31
CA TYR A 266 -12.40 15.30 2.69
C TYR A 266 -13.24 14.77 1.53
N CYS A 267 -12.90 15.11 0.28
CA CYS A 267 -13.82 14.95 -0.84
C CYS A 267 -13.40 13.87 -1.82
N SER A 268 -14.37 13.02 -2.18
CA SER A 268 -14.30 12.18 -3.37
C SER A 268 -14.92 12.95 -4.55
N GLY A 269 -14.56 12.59 -5.78
CA GLY A 269 -15.10 13.21 -7.00
C GLY A 269 -16.61 13.03 -7.18
N LEU A 270 -17.11 13.29 -8.38
CA LEU A 270 -18.55 13.27 -8.69
C LEU A 270 -19.14 11.85 -8.50
N ILE A 271 -20.18 11.72 -7.66
CA ILE A 271 -20.88 10.45 -7.40
C ILE A 271 -22.33 10.60 -7.90
N LYS A 272 -22.79 9.65 -8.71
CA LYS A 272 -24.18 9.55 -9.15
C LYS A 272 -24.87 8.37 -8.46
N LEU A 273 -26.04 8.60 -7.88
CA LEU A 273 -26.87 7.59 -7.24
C LEU A 273 -28.18 7.43 -8.03
N ASP A 274 -28.35 6.27 -8.67
CA ASP A 274 -29.61 5.91 -9.33
C ASP A 274 -30.27 4.78 -8.49
N THR A 275 -31.48 5.03 -7.96
CA THR A 275 -32.26 4.00 -7.25
C THR A 275 -33.29 3.40 -8.19
N SER A 276 -33.32 2.07 -8.33
CA SER A 276 -34.31 1.35 -9.13
C SER A 276 -35.52 0.97 -8.28
N GLN A 277 -36.71 1.00 -8.89
CA GLN A 277 -37.97 0.52 -8.30
C GLN A 277 -37.95 -0.99 -8.03
#